data_AF-A0A7C2FXV5-F1
#
_entry.id   AF-A0A7C2FXV5-F1
#
_cell.length_a   1.000
_cell.length_b   1.000
_cell.length_c   1.000
_cell.angle_alpha   90.00
_cell.angle_beta   90.00
_cell.angle_gamma   90.00
#
_symmetry.space_group_name_H-M   'P 1'
#
loop_
_entity.id
_entity.type
_entity.pdbx_description
1 polymer ?
#
loop_
_entity_poly.entity_id
_entity_poly.type
_entity_poly.pdbx_seq_one_letter_code
_entity_poly.pdbx_strand_id
1 'polypeptide(L)'
;MSASASTNRAAALPPGGSRRLVVNADDFGDSPGANAAIIAAHRDGIVTSASLMVTGPAFEEAVDLARSFPSLQVGLHLVLIGERPCLPPERIPDLVDLAGRFPDNPVAAGLRWWVRPAARDQLRAEIEAQVDRFIKTGLPLDHLNSHLHFHVHPTV
;
A
#
# COMPACT_ATOMS: atom_id res chain seq x y z
N MET A 1 -20.07 4.21 -35.35
CA MET A 1 -19.99 4.54 -33.92
C MET A 1 -18.53 4.41 -33.53
N SER A 2 -17.83 5.54 -33.47
CA SER A 2 -16.37 5.60 -33.30
C SER A 2 -16.04 5.88 -31.84
N ALA A 3 -15.18 5.04 -31.26
CA ALA A 3 -14.72 5.15 -29.88
C ALA A 3 -13.84 6.40 -29.71
N SER A 4 -14.21 7.27 -28.76
CA SER A 4 -13.37 8.38 -28.32
C SER A 4 -12.33 7.83 -27.33
N ALA A 5 -11.09 7.69 -27.79
CA ALA A 5 -9.95 7.46 -26.91
C ALA A 5 -9.66 8.76 -26.16
N SER A 6 -9.88 8.76 -24.84
CA SER A 6 -9.47 9.86 -23.97
C SER A 6 -7.94 9.83 -23.83
N THR A 7 -7.28 10.71 -24.57
CA THR A 7 -5.83 10.86 -24.54
C THR A 7 -5.44 11.54 -23.23
N ASN A 8 -4.81 10.79 -22.33
CA ASN A 8 -4.22 11.30 -21.10
C ASN A 8 -3.04 12.22 -21.46
N ARG A 9 -3.31 13.52 -21.62
CA ARG A 9 -2.26 14.53 -21.82
C ARG A 9 -1.66 14.88 -20.47
N ALA A 10 -0.49 14.32 -20.17
CA ALA A 10 0.42 14.93 -19.21
C ALA A 10 0.70 16.37 -19.68
N ALA A 11 0.26 17.36 -18.90
CA ALA A 11 0.51 18.76 -19.19
C ALA A 11 2.02 19.03 -19.12
N ALA A 12 2.60 19.55 -20.20
CA ALA A 12 4.00 19.94 -20.23
C ALA A 12 4.24 21.13 -19.27
N LEU A 13 5.26 21.02 -18.42
CA LEU A 13 5.64 22.09 -17.48
C LEU A 13 6.22 23.30 -18.23
N PRO A 14 5.85 24.53 -17.86
CA PRO A 14 6.39 25.74 -18.47
C PRO A 14 7.90 25.93 -18.17
N PRO A 15 8.65 26.62 -19.06
CA PRO A 15 10.08 26.85 -18.89
C PRO A 15 10.35 27.79 -17.71
N GLY A 16 11.10 27.28 -16.72
CA GLY A 16 11.30 27.88 -15.38
C GLY A 16 10.95 26.92 -14.24
N GLY A 17 11.17 25.62 -14.46
CA GLY A 17 10.47 24.51 -13.79
C GLY A 17 10.35 24.62 -12.27
N SER A 18 9.12 24.75 -11.80
CA SER A 18 8.78 24.54 -10.39
C SER A 18 9.12 23.08 -10.04
N ARG A 19 10.09 22.88 -9.15
CA ARG A 19 10.41 21.55 -8.61
C ARG A 19 9.19 21.05 -7.82
N ARG A 20 8.71 19.85 -8.13
CA ARG A 20 7.68 19.16 -7.35
C ARG A 20 8.38 18.16 -6.43
N LEU A 21 8.05 18.20 -5.14
CA LEU A 21 8.48 17.24 -4.13
C LEU A 21 7.25 16.56 -3.55
N VAL A 22 7.28 15.24 -3.46
CA VAL A 22 6.30 14.43 -2.72
C VAL A 22 7.03 13.91 -1.49
N VAL A 23 6.49 14.20 -0.31
CA VAL A 23 6.98 13.66 0.96
C VAL A 23 5.94 12.67 1.43
N ASN A 24 6.26 11.39 1.29
CA ASN A 24 5.38 10.30 1.66
C ASN A 24 5.68 9.82 3.09
N ALA A 25 4.63 9.57 3.88
CA ALA A 25 4.75 8.84 5.13
C ALA A 25 4.22 7.41 4.96
N ASP A 26 5.08 6.43 5.25
CA ASP A 26 4.72 5.01 5.19
C ASP A 26 3.96 4.59 6.46
N ASP A 27 3.38 3.38 6.42
CA ASP A 27 2.74 2.71 7.56
C ASP A 27 1.49 3.41 8.14
N PHE A 28 0.75 4.15 7.30
CA PHE A 28 -0.56 4.66 7.71
C PHE A 28 -1.53 3.50 7.89
N GLY A 29 -2.23 3.42 9.03
CA GLY A 29 -3.07 2.27 9.40
C GLY A 29 -2.35 1.21 10.24
N ASP A 30 -1.04 1.32 10.46
CA ASP A 30 -0.28 0.39 11.32
C ASP A 30 -0.70 0.49 12.80
N SER A 31 -0.82 1.71 13.34
CA SER A 31 -1.24 1.91 14.72
C SER A 31 -1.88 3.29 14.93
N PRO A 32 -2.66 3.50 16.00
CA PRO A 32 -3.20 4.82 16.31
C PRO A 32 -2.09 5.87 16.50
N GLY A 33 -0.94 5.45 17.03
CA GLY A 33 0.24 6.31 17.18
C GLY A 33 0.83 6.73 15.84
N ALA A 34 1.01 5.77 14.91
CA ALA A 34 1.47 6.06 13.55
C ALA A 34 0.48 6.99 12.82
N ASN A 35 -0.82 6.68 12.90
CA ASN A 35 -1.89 7.50 12.34
C ASN A 35 -1.83 8.95 12.83
N ALA A 36 -1.76 9.14 14.15
CA ALA A 36 -1.69 10.46 14.75
C ALA A 36 -0.42 11.22 14.32
N ALA A 37 0.72 10.54 14.27
CA ALA A 37 1.99 11.14 13.84
C ALA A 37 1.94 11.58 12.37
N ILE A 38 1.37 10.76 11.48
CA ILE A 38 1.24 11.07 10.05
C ILE A 38 0.31 12.27 9.84
N ILE A 39 -0.83 12.31 10.53
CA ILE A 39 -1.75 13.44 10.45
C ILE A 39 -1.12 14.71 11.01
N ALA A 40 -0.39 14.64 12.13
CA ALA A 40 0.35 15.79 12.65
C ALA A 40 1.42 16.27 11.66
N ALA A 41 2.17 15.36 11.04
CA ALA A 41 3.20 15.68 10.05
C ALA A 41 2.63 16.23 8.73
N HIS A 42 1.40 15.88 8.37
CA HIS A 42 0.68 16.47 7.23
C HIS A 42 0.13 17.86 7.57
N ARG A 43 -0.54 17.99 8.72
CA ARG A 43 -1.18 19.24 9.15
C ARG A 43 -0.18 20.33 9.49
N ASP A 44 0.86 19.97 10.23
CA ASP A 44 1.82 20.92 10.84
C ASP A 44 3.22 20.82 10.20
N GLY A 45 3.41 19.96 9.20
CA GLY A 45 4.70 19.66 8.61
C GLY A 45 4.70 19.69 7.08
N ILE A 46 5.50 18.81 6.48
CA ILE A 46 5.77 18.78 5.03
C ILE A 46 5.21 17.53 4.34
N VAL A 47 4.56 16.62 5.07
CA VAL A 47 4.02 15.39 4.48
C VAL A 47 2.91 15.73 3.50
N THR A 48 3.03 15.23 2.27
CA THR A 48 2.07 15.49 1.19
C THR A 48 1.23 14.26 0.87
N SER A 49 1.74 13.07 1.17
CA SER A 49 1.05 11.81 0.92
C SER A 49 1.32 10.79 2.02
N ALA A 50 0.47 9.78 2.14
CA ALA A 50 0.66 8.65 3.02
C ALA A 50 0.31 7.33 2.33
N SER A 51 0.99 6.25 2.71
CA SER A 51 0.72 4.91 2.20
C SER A 51 -0.03 4.08 3.24
N LEU A 52 -1.25 3.68 2.90
CA LEU A 52 -2.20 2.99 3.77
C LEU A 52 -2.00 1.47 3.75
N MET A 53 -1.71 0.90 4.91
CA MET A 53 -1.71 -0.54 5.18
C MET A 53 -3.14 -1.03 5.43
N VAL A 54 -3.76 -1.63 4.41
CA VAL A 54 -5.15 -2.12 4.52
C VAL A 54 -5.32 -3.31 5.46
N THR A 55 -4.22 -3.99 5.79
CA THR A 55 -4.19 -5.09 6.74
C THR A 55 -3.80 -4.65 8.15
N GLY A 56 -3.38 -3.39 8.33
CA GLY A 56 -2.94 -2.85 9.61
C GLY A 56 -4.07 -2.78 10.64
N PRO A 57 -3.78 -2.94 11.94
CA PRO A 57 -4.80 -3.00 12.98
C PRO A 57 -5.53 -1.67 13.21
N ALA A 58 -4.94 -0.54 12.79
CA ALA A 58 -5.56 0.79 12.86
C ALA A 58 -6.06 1.29 11.49
N PHE A 59 -6.30 0.39 10.54
CA PHE A 59 -6.77 0.70 9.19
C PHE A 59 -8.06 1.54 9.17
N GLU A 60 -9.09 1.15 9.93
CA GLU A 60 -10.39 1.88 9.90
C GLU A 60 -10.23 3.32 10.40
N GLU A 61 -9.46 3.52 11.46
CA GLU A 61 -9.12 4.86 11.96
C GLU A 61 -8.38 5.68 10.89
N ALA A 62 -7.42 5.07 10.20
CA ALA A 62 -6.67 5.73 9.13
C ALA A 62 -7.57 6.14 7.95
N VAL A 63 -8.57 5.32 7.59
CA VAL A 63 -9.55 5.68 6.55
C VAL A 63 -10.40 6.88 6.97
N ASP A 64 -10.88 6.92 8.21
CA ASP A 64 -11.67 8.04 8.73
C ASP A 64 -10.85 9.34 8.83
N LEU A 65 -9.58 9.22 9.21
CA LEU A 65 -8.63 10.33 9.17
C LEU A 65 -8.38 10.80 7.73
N ALA A 66 -8.14 9.90 6.77
CA ALA A 66 -7.97 10.26 5.36
C ALA A 66 -9.17 11.05 4.81
N ARG A 67 -10.39 10.64 5.16
CA ARG A 67 -11.62 11.35 4.77
C ARG A 67 -11.72 12.74 5.39
N SER A 68 -11.21 12.90 6.62
CA SER A 68 -11.20 14.16 7.35
C SER A 68 -10.12 15.14 6.84
N PHE A 69 -9.10 14.65 6.15
CA PHE A 69 -7.99 15.43 5.59
C PHE A 69 -7.86 15.21 4.07
N PRO A 70 -8.80 15.71 3.24
CA PRO A 70 -8.83 15.42 1.80
C PRO A 70 -7.66 15.99 1.00
N SER A 71 -6.82 16.85 1.60
CA SER A 71 -5.56 17.32 1.00
C SER A 71 -4.41 16.32 1.13
N LEU A 72 -4.52 15.32 2.00
CA LEU A 72 -3.55 14.23 2.11
C LEU A 72 -3.80 13.23 0.99
N GLN A 73 -2.83 13.09 0.09
CA GLN A 73 -2.89 12.04 -0.93
C GLN A 73 -2.67 10.68 -0.28
N VAL A 74 -3.52 9.69 -0.59
CA VAL A 74 -3.43 8.36 0.03
C VAL A 74 -3.21 7.29 -1.03
N GLY A 75 -2.13 6.52 -0.86
CA GLY A 75 -1.82 5.35 -1.67
C GLY A 75 -2.00 4.03 -0.91
N LEU A 76 -1.88 2.92 -1.62
CA LEU A 76 -1.86 1.58 -1.02
C LEU A 76 -0.43 1.18 -0.65
N HIS A 77 -0.22 0.83 0.63
CA HIS A 77 1.01 0.21 1.12
C HIS A 77 0.82 -1.31 1.18
N LEU A 78 1.30 -2.04 0.17
CA LEU A 78 1.20 -3.50 0.17
C LEU A 78 1.98 -4.08 1.34
N VAL A 79 1.33 -4.95 2.12
CA VAL A 79 1.94 -5.59 3.27
C VAL A 79 2.08 -7.07 3.00
N LEU A 80 3.33 -7.54 2.92
CA LEU A 80 3.65 -8.93 2.65
C LEU A 80 4.54 -9.54 3.74
N ILE A 81 4.89 -8.78 4.78
CA ILE A 81 5.81 -9.18 5.85
C ILE A 81 5.24 -8.69 7.19
N GLY A 82 5.41 -9.48 8.26
CA GLY A 82 5.11 -9.14 9.66
C GLY A 82 3.62 -9.12 10.05
N GLU A 83 2.77 -8.60 9.18
CA GLU A 83 1.35 -8.40 9.49
C GLU A 83 0.46 -9.59 9.11
N ARG A 84 -0.84 -9.44 9.38
CA ARG A 84 -1.86 -10.37 8.90
C ARG A 84 -2.17 -10.15 7.42
N PRO A 85 -2.48 -11.21 6.65
CA PRO A 85 -2.99 -11.08 5.30
C PRO A 85 -4.45 -10.61 5.25
N CYS A 86 -4.89 -10.17 4.07
CA CYS A 86 -6.29 -9.99 3.74
C CYS A 86 -7.00 -11.33 3.51
N LEU A 87 -6.33 -12.28 2.85
CA LEU A 87 -6.89 -13.61 2.59
C LEU A 87 -6.80 -14.53 3.81
N PRO A 88 -7.77 -15.44 3.99
CA PRO A 88 -7.65 -16.52 4.96
C PRO A 88 -6.37 -17.34 4.76
N PRO A 89 -5.63 -17.69 5.84
CA PRO A 89 -4.40 -18.48 5.78
C PRO A 89 -4.49 -19.74 4.92
N GLU A 90 -5.65 -20.39 4.86
CA GLU A 90 -5.88 -21.63 4.11
C GLU A 90 -5.82 -21.41 2.58
N ARG A 91 -6.02 -20.18 2.11
CA ARG A 91 -5.90 -19.80 0.70
C ARG A 91 -4.48 -19.44 0.30
N ILE A 92 -3.62 -19.10 1.26
CA ILE A 92 -2.24 -18.64 1.04
C ILE A 92 -1.23 -19.34 1.97
N PRO A 93 -1.24 -20.68 2.08
CA PRO A 93 -0.41 -21.41 3.05
C PRO A 93 1.10 -21.27 2.79
N ASP A 94 1.51 -20.87 1.58
CA ASP A 94 2.91 -20.60 1.25
C ASP A 94 3.37 -19.19 1.66
N LEU A 95 2.45 -18.31 2.05
CA LEU A 95 2.78 -16.94 2.45
C LEU A 95 2.80 -16.73 3.95
N VAL A 96 2.11 -17.58 4.71
CA VAL A 96 1.92 -17.39 6.15
C VAL A 96 2.69 -18.41 6.98
N ASP A 97 2.88 -18.08 8.26
CA ASP A 97 3.38 -18.97 9.29
C ASP A 97 2.26 -19.79 9.97
N LEU A 98 2.60 -20.57 11.00
CA LEU A 98 1.63 -21.38 11.76
C LEU A 98 0.60 -20.54 12.53
N ALA A 99 0.88 -19.26 12.76
CA ALA A 99 -0.05 -18.32 13.39
C ALA A 99 -0.93 -17.60 12.35
N GLY A 100 -0.77 -17.90 11.06
CA GLY A 100 -1.51 -17.27 9.98
C GLY A 100 -1.06 -15.83 9.68
N ARG A 101 0.15 -15.44 10.09
CA ARG A 101 0.75 -14.13 9.77
C ARG A 101 1.80 -14.25 8.69
N PHE A 102 2.11 -13.15 8.00
CA PHE A 102 3.31 -13.11 7.18
C PHE A 102 4.57 -13.29 8.04
N PRO A 103 5.65 -13.88 7.51
CA PRO A 103 6.91 -14.01 8.21
C PRO A 103 7.51 -12.64 8.56
N ASP A 104 8.24 -12.56 9.68
CA ASP A 104 8.94 -11.34 10.10
C ASP A 104 10.31 -11.14 9.44
N ASN A 105 10.81 -12.14 8.69
CA ASN A 105 12.11 -12.10 8.03
C ASN A 105 11.94 -11.93 6.50
N PRO A 106 12.13 -10.72 5.95
CA PRO A 106 11.94 -10.44 4.53
C PRO A 106 12.85 -11.28 3.62
N VAL A 107 14.11 -11.50 4.02
CA VAL A 107 15.09 -12.22 3.20
C VAL A 107 14.73 -13.69 3.10
N ALA A 108 14.40 -14.31 4.24
CA ALA A 108 14.00 -15.72 4.27
C ALA A 108 12.66 -15.93 3.53
N ALA A 109 11.71 -15.02 3.71
CA ALA A 109 10.43 -15.05 3.02
C ALA A 109 10.60 -14.90 1.50
N GLY A 110 11.36 -13.90 1.05
CA GLY A 110 11.64 -13.68 -0.38
C GLY A 110 12.29 -14.88 -1.05
N LEU A 111 13.31 -15.48 -0.41
CA LEU A 111 13.95 -16.68 -0.93
C LEU A 111 12.97 -17.86 -1.02
N ARG A 112 12.16 -18.08 0.03
CA ARG A 112 11.14 -19.14 0.06
C ARG A 112 10.13 -18.98 -1.07
N TRP A 113 9.65 -17.75 -1.31
CA TRP A 113 8.65 -17.48 -2.34
C TRP A 113 9.22 -17.55 -3.74
N TRP A 114 10.48 -17.14 -3.94
CA TRP A 114 11.16 -17.29 -5.22
C TRP A 114 11.16 -18.76 -5.65
N VAL A 115 11.61 -19.65 -4.78
CA VAL A 115 11.81 -21.08 -5.11
C VAL A 115 10.50 -21.87 -5.19
N ARG A 116 9.36 -21.31 -4.75
CA ARG A 116 8.05 -21.95 -4.78
C ARG A 116 7.13 -21.29 -5.80
N PRO A 117 6.92 -21.87 -7.00
CA PRO A 117 6.00 -21.31 -7.99
C PRO A 117 4.59 -21.04 -7.46
N ALA A 118 4.06 -21.94 -6.60
CA ALA A 118 2.74 -21.78 -5.98
C ALA A 118 2.62 -20.52 -5.09
N ALA A 119 3.73 -20.02 -4.55
CA ALA A 119 3.72 -18.78 -3.78
C ALA A 119 3.43 -17.55 -4.66
N ARG A 120 3.72 -17.60 -5.97
CA ARG A 120 3.43 -16.48 -6.89
C ARG A 120 1.95 -16.27 -7.11
N ASP A 121 1.20 -17.36 -7.29
CA ASP A 121 -0.26 -17.28 -7.45
C ASP A 121 -0.93 -16.82 -6.15
N GLN A 122 -0.40 -17.25 -4.99
CA GLN A 122 -0.85 -16.79 -3.69
C GLN A 122 -0.53 -15.31 -3.46
N LEU A 123 0.68 -14.85 -3.83
CA LEU A 123 1.07 -13.44 -3.75
C LEU A 123 0.14 -12.58 -4.60
N ARG A 124 -0.12 -12.99 -5.84
CA ARG A 124 -1.07 -12.31 -6.73
C ARG A 124 -2.45 -12.20 -6.08
N ALA A 125 -2.99 -13.32 -5.58
CA ALA A 125 -4.31 -13.35 -4.97
C ALA A 125 -4.39 -12.46 -3.73
N GLU A 126 -3.34 -12.41 -2.91
CA GLU A 126 -3.27 -11.56 -1.73
C GLU A 126 -3.14 -10.08 -2.09
N ILE A 127 -2.32 -9.74 -3.08
CA ILE A 127 -2.21 -8.36 -3.60
C ILE A 127 -3.55 -7.89 -4.16
N GLU A 128 -4.24 -8.72 -4.94
CA GLU A 128 -5.59 -8.44 -5.42
C GLU A 128 -6.56 -8.21 -4.26
N ALA A 129 -6.50 -9.02 -3.20
CA ALA A 129 -7.33 -8.85 -2.02
C ALA A 129 -7.04 -7.54 -1.26
N GLN A 130 -5.78 -7.11 -1.18
CA GLN A 130 -5.40 -5.81 -0.60
C GLN A 130 -5.88 -4.63 -1.45
N VAL A 131 -5.73 -4.71 -2.77
CA VAL A 131 -6.26 -3.71 -3.72
C VAL A 131 -7.78 -3.60 -3.59
N ASP A 132 -8.50 -4.74 -3.58
CA ASP A 132 -9.96 -4.76 -3.41
C ASP A 132 -10.38 -4.14 -2.07
N ARG A 133 -9.64 -4.42 -0.99
CA ARG A 133 -9.91 -3.81 0.31
C ARG A 133 -9.68 -2.31 0.31
N PHE A 134 -8.63 -1.82 -0.37
CA PHE A 134 -8.41 -0.38 -0.55
C PHE A 134 -9.55 0.26 -1.33
N ILE A 135 -9.95 -0.31 -2.48
CA ILE A 135 -11.02 0.23 -3.33
C ILE A 135 -12.34 0.36 -2.55
N LYS A 136 -12.65 -0.61 -1.68
CA LYS A 136 -13.86 -0.59 -0.83
C LYS A 136 -13.89 0.57 0.18
N THR A 137 -12.76 1.21 0.48
CA THR A 137 -12.74 2.42 1.34
C THR A 137 -13.40 3.62 0.67
N GLY A 138 -13.44 3.65 -0.67
CA GLY A 138 -13.86 4.80 -1.47
C GLY A 138 -12.83 5.92 -1.57
N LEU A 139 -11.62 5.75 -1.01
CA LEU A 139 -10.53 6.71 -1.17
C LEU A 139 -9.96 6.66 -2.60
N PRO A 140 -9.59 7.81 -3.20
CA PRO A 140 -8.91 7.83 -4.48
C PRO A 140 -7.50 7.24 -4.34
N LEU A 141 -7.18 6.21 -5.13
CA LEU A 141 -5.84 5.62 -5.14
C LEU A 141 -4.86 6.57 -5.83
N ASP A 142 -3.94 7.15 -5.06
CA ASP A 142 -2.93 8.09 -5.57
C ASP A 142 -1.66 7.39 -6.08
N HIS A 143 -1.14 6.43 -5.30
CA HIS A 143 0.07 5.68 -5.59
C HIS A 143 0.02 4.27 -4.97
N LEU A 144 1.00 3.44 -5.32
CA LEU A 144 1.18 2.10 -4.75
C LEU A 144 2.67 1.87 -4.46
N ASN A 145 2.96 1.45 -3.24
CA ASN A 145 4.27 0.99 -2.80
C ASN A 145 4.09 -0.24 -1.88
N SER A 146 5.14 -0.67 -1.19
CA SER A 146 5.03 -1.80 -0.26
C SER A 146 5.91 -1.63 0.96
N HIS A 147 5.48 -2.24 2.06
CA HIS A 147 6.24 -2.34 3.29
C HIS A 147 7.60 -3.00 3.01
N LEU A 148 8.66 -2.42 3.57
CA LEU A 148 10.06 -2.82 3.38
C LEU A 148 10.52 -2.91 1.90
N HIS A 149 9.90 -2.15 1.00
CA HIS A 149 10.19 -2.16 -0.44
C HIS A 149 10.08 -3.54 -1.11
N PHE A 150 9.31 -4.46 -0.51
CA PHE A 150 9.19 -5.83 -0.98
C PHE A 150 8.71 -5.98 -2.45
N HIS A 151 8.03 -4.98 -3.02
CA HIS A 151 7.65 -4.90 -4.43
C HIS A 151 8.83 -4.88 -5.41
N VAL A 152 10.06 -4.64 -4.95
CA VAL A 152 11.27 -4.71 -5.80
C VAL A 152 11.76 -6.17 -5.94
N HIS A 153 11.27 -7.09 -5.11
CA HIS A 153 11.66 -8.49 -5.19
C HIS A 153 11.11 -9.14 -6.49
N PRO A 154 11.91 -9.85 -7.30
CA PRO A 154 11.52 -10.33 -8.64
C PRO A 154 10.33 -11.29 -8.73
N THR A 155 9.78 -11.69 -7.58
CA THR A 155 8.67 -12.65 -7.45
C THR A 155 7.32 -11.96 -7.24
N VAL A 156 7.35 -10.69 -6.81
CA VAL A 156 6.21 -9.83 -6.52
C VAL A 156 5.91 -8.99 -7.76
#